data_AF-A0A922TAN8-F1
#
_entry.id   AF-A0A922TAN8-F1
#
_cell.length_a   1.000
_cell.length_b   1.000
_cell.length_c   1.000
_cell.angle_alpha   90.00
_cell.angle_beta   90.00
_cell.angle_gamma   90.00
#
_symmetry.space_group_name_H-M   'P 1'
#
loop_
_entity.id
_entity.type
_entity.pdbx_description
1 polymer ?
#
loop_
_entity_poly.entity_id
_entity_poly.type
_entity_poly.pdbx_seq_one_letter_code
_entity_poly.pdbx_strand_id
1 'polypeptide(L)'
;MNMMIRTGDVRWPSPIRVRVGYGFPETIRGPREALTYLNYRWPAIDGEHCRSAKVICAEALEFRTSPDVAREAFLQACIEAKMLD
;
A
#
# COMPACT_ATOMS: atom_id res chain seq x y z
N MET A 1 14.15 5.72 24.80
CA MET A 1 14.26 6.19 23.41
C MET A 1 12.99 6.89 23.01
N ASN A 2 13.13 8.12 22.53
CA ASN A 2 12.09 8.95 21.96
C ASN A 2 11.75 8.43 20.55
N MET A 3 10.50 8.07 20.29
CA MET A 3 9.90 8.19 18.96
C MET A 3 8.39 8.26 19.12
N MET A 4 7.90 9.49 19.25
CA MET A 4 6.53 9.83 18.95
C MET A 4 6.24 9.40 17.51
N ILE A 5 5.61 8.24 17.29
CA ILE A 5 4.89 8.06 16.04
C ILE A 5 3.53 8.72 16.25
N ARG A 6 3.42 9.99 15.84
CA ARG A 6 2.12 10.56 15.52
C ARG A 6 1.61 9.79 14.29
N THR A 7 1.05 8.61 14.48
CA THR A 7 0.32 7.91 13.43
C THR A 7 -1.00 8.64 13.25
N GLY A 8 -0.97 9.80 12.58
CA GLY A 8 -2.11 10.22 11.79
C GLY A 8 -2.39 9.06 10.86
N ASP A 9 -3.45 8.32 11.12
CA ASP A 9 -3.84 7.18 10.30
C ASP A 9 -4.48 7.79 9.05
N VAL A 10 -3.64 8.14 8.08
CA VAL A 10 -4.09 8.61 6.78
C VAL A 10 -4.84 7.44 6.16
N ARG A 11 -6.16 7.49 6.17
CA ARG A 11 -6.99 6.43 5.59
C ARG A 11 -7.46 6.84 4.21
N TRP A 12 -7.53 5.84 3.33
CA TRP A 12 -8.17 6.02 2.05
C TRP A 12 -9.69 6.08 2.23
N PRO A 13 -10.38 6.96 1.48
CA PRO A 13 -11.85 7.05 1.52
C PRO A 13 -12.50 5.76 1.03
N SER A 14 -11.83 5.03 0.14
CA SER A 14 -12.26 3.72 -0.34
C SER A 14 -11.11 2.72 -0.21
N PRO A 15 -11.27 1.66 0.61
CA PRO A 15 -10.22 0.68 0.81
C PRO A 15 -10.03 -0.20 -0.43
N ILE A 16 -8.83 -0.77 -0.58
CA ILE A 16 -8.51 -1.68 -1.68
C ILE A 16 -8.50 -3.10 -1.12
N ARG A 17 -9.24 -4.00 -1.78
CA ARG A 17 -9.22 -5.43 -1.47
C ARG A 17 -8.16 -6.10 -2.32
N VAL A 18 -7.28 -6.83 -1.66
CA VAL A 18 -6.17 -7.55 -2.27
C VAL A 18 -6.22 -9.01 -1.88
N ARG A 19 -5.94 -9.90 -2.82
CA ARG A 19 -5.89 -11.34 -2.59
C ARG A 19 -4.62 -11.91 -3.19
N VAL A 20 -3.81 -12.50 -2.33
CA VAL A 20 -2.57 -13.17 -2.74
C VAL A 20 -2.87 -14.64 -3.00
N GLY A 21 -2.87 -15.02 -4.28
CA GLY A 21 -3.11 -16.39 -4.71
C GLY A 21 -4.45 -16.93 -4.20
N TYR A 22 -4.41 -18.09 -3.53
CA TYR A 22 -5.59 -18.72 -2.90
C TYR A 22 -5.85 -18.26 -1.46
N GLY A 23 -5.14 -17.24 -0.99
CA GLY A 23 -5.30 -16.68 0.35
C GLY A 23 -6.66 -16.01 0.57
N PHE A 24 -6.87 -15.54 1.79
CA PHE A 24 -8.04 -14.75 2.14
C PHE A 24 -7.91 -13.32 1.57
N PRO A 25 -9.02 -12.71 1.09
CA PRO A 25 -9.01 -11.32 0.67
C PRO A 25 -8.73 -10.42 1.88
N GLU A 26 -7.71 -9.57 1.76
CA GLU A 26 -7.32 -8.59 2.75
C GLU A 26 -7.77 -7.20 2.32
N THR A 27 -8.23 -6.39 3.28
CA THR A 27 -8.72 -5.04 3.00
C THR A 27 -7.71 -4.02 3.51
N ILE A 28 -7.03 -3.34 2.60
CA ILE A 28 -6.05 -2.30 2.90
C ILE A 28 -6.76 -0.95 2.96
N ARG A 29 -6.71 -0.31 4.13
CA ARG A 29 -7.47 0.93 4.39
C ARG A 29 -6.63 2.21 4.32
N GLY A 30 -5.33 2.11 4.06
CA GLY A 30 -4.46 3.28 3.98
C GLY A 30 -3.05 2.96 3.50
N PRO A 31 -2.22 3.99 3.26
CA PRO A 31 -0.87 3.86 2.73
C PRO A 31 0.08 3.21 3.73
N ARG A 32 -0.17 3.32 5.05
CA ARG A 32 0.63 2.60 6.07
C ARG A 32 0.43 1.10 5.95
N GLU A 33 -0.82 0.63 5.95
CA GLU A 33 -1.15 -0.79 5.76
C GLU A 33 -0.63 -1.28 4.40
N ALA A 34 -0.80 -0.48 3.34
CA ALA A 34 -0.29 -0.79 2.01
C ALA A 34 1.23 -0.97 1.99
N LEU A 35 1.99 -0.06 2.61
CA LEU A 35 3.45 -0.13 2.67
C LEU A 35 3.93 -1.36 3.46
N THR A 36 3.28 -1.67 4.59
CA THR A 36 3.56 -2.91 5.33
C THR A 36 3.25 -4.13 4.48
N TYR A 37 2.13 -4.13 3.76
CA TYR A 37 1.74 -5.21 2.87
C TYR A 37 2.77 -5.46 1.76
N LEU A 38 3.18 -4.39 1.07
CA LEU A 38 4.19 -4.41 0.01
C LEU A 38 5.56 -4.92 0.49
N ASN A 39 5.90 -4.73 1.76
CA ASN A 39 7.19 -5.14 2.31
C ASN A 39 7.23 -6.57 2.84
N TYR A 40 6.13 -7.07 3.43
CA TYR A 40 6.16 -8.35 4.15
C TYR A 40 5.32 -9.46 3.50
N ARG A 41 4.25 -9.11 2.77
CA ARG A 41 3.29 -10.10 2.24
C ARG A 41 3.25 -10.17 0.72
N TRP A 42 3.89 -9.23 0.05
CA TRP A 42 3.86 -9.13 -1.39
C TRP A 42 4.71 -10.23 -2.05
N PRO A 43 4.12 -11.13 -2.86
CA PRO A 43 4.87 -12.21 -3.49
C PRO A 43 5.59 -11.79 -4.78
N ALA A 44 5.22 -10.66 -5.41
CA ALA A 44 5.83 -10.19 -6.66
C ALA A 44 6.98 -9.22 -6.37
N ILE A 45 8.15 -9.79 -6.07
CA ILE A 45 9.35 -9.06 -5.62
C ILE A 45 9.88 -8.07 -6.67
N ASP A 46 9.54 -8.24 -7.96
CA ASP A 46 10.14 -7.49 -9.08
C ASP A 46 9.20 -6.62 -9.94
N GLY A 47 7.98 -6.35 -9.47
CA GLY A 47 7.08 -5.44 -10.18
C GLY A 47 7.58 -3.98 -10.16
N GLU A 48 7.60 -3.31 -11.30
CA GLU A 48 7.96 -1.88 -11.39
C GLU A 48 6.96 -1.04 -10.58
N HIS A 49 5.67 -1.39 -10.69
CA HIS A 49 4.61 -0.70 -9.97
C HIS A 49 4.66 -1.00 -8.47
N CYS A 50 5.09 -2.21 -8.08
CA CYS A 50 5.34 -2.52 -6.66
C CYS A 50 6.44 -1.63 -6.05
N ARG A 51 7.57 -1.46 -6.75
CA ARG A 51 8.66 -0.57 -6.27
C ARG A 51 8.19 0.88 -6.16
N SER A 52 7.50 1.37 -7.18
CA SER A 52 6.92 2.72 -7.19
C SER A 52 5.89 2.91 -6.08
N ALA A 53 5.02 1.93 -5.86
CA ALA A 53 4.01 1.97 -4.79
C ALA A 53 4.64 2.05 -3.39
N LYS A 54 5.78 1.37 -3.15
CA LYS A 54 6.51 1.48 -1.87
C LYS A 54 6.99 2.91 -1.62
N VAL A 55 7.59 3.54 -2.64
CA VAL A 55 8.10 4.91 -2.54
C VAL A 55 6.94 5.88 -2.30
N ILE A 56 5.90 5.82 -3.13
CA ILE A 56 4.75 6.73 -3.06
C ILE A 56 3.98 6.56 -1.74
N CYS A 57 3.79 5.32 -1.26
CA CYS A 57 3.15 5.09 0.04
C CYS A 57 3.99 5.65 1.20
N ALA A 58 5.32 5.57 1.14
CA ALA A 58 6.19 6.18 2.13
C ALA A 58 6.09 7.72 2.08
N GLU A 59 6.12 8.32 0.89
CA GLU A 59 5.95 9.77 0.71
C GLU A 59 4.60 10.28 1.22
N ALA A 60 3.53 9.49 1.09
CA ALA A 60 2.21 9.86 1.59
C ALA A 60 2.15 9.89 3.12
N LEU A 61 2.95 9.04 3.78
CA LEU A 61 3.10 9.06 5.25
C LEU A 61 3.92 10.26 5.73
N GLU A 62 4.81 10.77 4.88
CA GLU A 62 5.57 11.99 5.13
C GLU A 62 4.82 13.27 4.69
N PHE A 63 3.55 13.15 4.26
CA PHE A 63 2.75 14.25 3.71
C PHE A 63 3.39 14.94 2.48
N ARG A 64 4.30 14.26 1.78
CA ARG A 64 4.93 14.75 0.55
C ARG A 64 4.05 14.55 -0.69
N THR A 65 3.16 13.56 -0.64
CA THR A 65 2.17 13.29 -1.71
C THR A 65 0.79 13.07 -1.10
N SER A 66 -0.24 13.15 -1.94
CA SER A 66 -1.62 12.93 -1.50
C SER A 66 -1.89 11.43 -1.27
N PRO A 67 -2.74 11.09 -0.29
CA PRO A 67 -3.12 9.70 -0.06
C PRO A 67 -3.82 9.05 -1.26
N ASP A 68 -4.54 9.82 -2.07
CA ASP A 68 -5.15 9.37 -3.32
C ASP A 68 -4.11 8.91 -4.35
N VAL A 69 -2.97 9.61 -4.46
CA VAL A 69 -1.88 9.20 -5.34
C VAL A 69 -1.22 7.91 -4.85
N ALA A 70 -1.02 7.76 -3.54
CA ALA A 70 -0.55 6.49 -2.97
C ALA A 70 -1.53 5.34 -3.17
N ARG A 71 -2.84 5.62 -3.11
CA ARG A 71 -3.89 4.65 -3.39
C ARG A 71 -3.81 4.16 -4.83
N GLU A 72 -3.70 5.08 -5.78
CA GLU A 72 -3.60 4.73 -7.21
C GLU A 72 -2.33 3.93 -7.48
N ALA A 73 -1.18 4.34 -6.93
CA ALA A 73 0.06 3.58 -7.08
C ALA A 73 -0.05 2.15 -6.54
N PHE A 74 -0.68 1.97 -5.38
CA PHE A 74 -0.94 0.65 -4.81
C PHE A 74 -1.92 -0.17 -5.67
N LEU A 75 -2.95 0.47 -6.22
CA LEU A 75 -3.89 -0.17 -7.13
C LEU A 75 -3.19 -0.70 -8.39
N GLN A 76 -2.34 0.11 -9.02
CA GLN A 76 -1.54 -0.30 -10.18
C GLN A 76 -0.62 -1.48 -9.85
N ALA A 77 0.02 -1.48 -8.68
CA ALA A 77 0.79 -2.62 -8.21
C ALA A 77 -0.09 -3.89 -8.08
N CYS A 78 -1.31 -3.76 -7.57
CA CYS A 78 -2.24 -4.89 -7.44
C CYS A 78 -2.69 -5.42 -8.80
N ILE A 79 -2.90 -4.54 -9.78
CA ILE A 79 -3.21 -4.92 -11.17
C ILE A 79 -2.04 -5.68 -11.79
N GLU A 80 -0.82 -5.13 -11.70
CA GLU A 80 0.42 -5.76 -12.18
C GLU A 80 0.60 -7.17 -11.60
N ALA A 81 0.34 -7.31 -10.31
CA ALA A 81 0.49 -8.58 -9.59
C ALA A 81 -0.73 -9.52 -9.71
N LYS A 82 -1.80 -9.11 -10.41
CA LYS A 82 -3.08 -9.83 -10.55
C LYS A 82 -3.70 -10.22 -9.19
N MET A 83 -3.72 -9.28 -8.26
CA MET A 83 -4.17 -9.46 -6.86
C MET A 83 -5.48 -8.77 -6.53
N LEU A 84 -6.16 -8.16 -7.50
CA LEU A 84 -7.49 -7.59 -7.24
C LEU A 84 -8.53 -8.70 -7.13
N ASP A 85 -9.30 -8.66 -6.04
CA ASP A 85 -10.46 -9.53 -5.76
C ASP A 85 -11.78 -8.78 -6.03
#